data_AF-A0A813R0L0-F1
#
_entry.id   AF-A0A813R0L0-F1
#
_cell.length_a   1.000
_cell.length_b   1.000
_cell.length_c   1.000
_cell.angle_alpha   90.00
_cell.angle_beta   90.00
_cell.angle_gamma   90.00
#
_symmetry.space_group_name_H-M   'P 1'
#
loop_
_entity.id
_entity.type
_entity.pdbx_description
1 polymer ?
#
loop_
_entity_poly.entity_id
_entity_poly.type
_entity_poly.pdbx_seq_one_letter_code
_entity_poly.pdbx_strand_id
1 'polypeptide(L)'
;MSVARPAATILRRPLQQDLKKHVTIAFALSAVAAVAWKVLVADPRKKKYQEFYKTYDEERQFKRMVEAGVFDSVKPNAEKSEWIANYEKEVDQAIAALKK
;
A
#
# COMPACT_ATOMS: atom_id res chain seq x y z
N MET A 1 24.76 -71.84 3.92
CA MET A 1 24.79 -70.36 4.04
C MET A 1 23.63 -69.79 3.23
N SER A 2 22.49 -69.51 3.88
CA SER A 2 21.35 -68.87 3.20
C SER A 2 21.64 -67.38 3.09
N VAL A 3 21.88 -66.89 1.88
CA VAL A 3 22.09 -65.46 1.63
C VAL A 3 20.72 -64.79 1.63
N ALA A 4 20.47 -63.92 2.60
CA ALA A 4 19.24 -63.13 2.67
C ALA A 4 19.09 -62.29 1.39
N ARG A 5 17.91 -62.32 0.77
CA ARG A 5 17.62 -61.46 -0.40
C ARG A 5 17.77 -59.99 0.02
N PRO A 6 18.56 -59.18 -0.71
CA PRO A 6 18.65 -57.75 -0.42
C PRO A 6 17.26 -57.11 -0.61
N ALA A 7 16.91 -56.18 0.28
CA ALA A 7 15.62 -55.49 0.26
C ALA A 7 15.39 -54.79 -1.10
N ALA A 8 14.56 -55.39 -1.95
CA ALA A 8 14.29 -54.96 -3.32
C ALA A 8 13.39 -53.71 -3.41
N THR A 9 13.26 -52.92 -2.35
CA THR A 9 12.24 -51.86 -2.25
C THR A 9 12.66 -50.52 -2.86
N ILE A 10 13.96 -50.25 -3.05
CA ILE A 10 14.47 -48.96 -3.55
C ILE A 10 14.78 -48.98 -5.05
N LEU A 11 14.87 -50.16 -5.68
CA LEU A 11 15.35 -50.31 -7.06
C LEU A 11 14.30 -50.00 -8.14
N ARG A 12 13.03 -49.73 -7.77
CA ARG A 12 11.95 -49.46 -8.73
C ARG A 12 11.31 -48.09 -8.50
N ARG A 13 11.48 -47.19 -9.49
CA ARG A 13 10.93 -45.81 -9.55
C ARG A 13 11.46 -44.83 -8.47
N PRO A 14 12.78 -44.73 -8.24
CA PRO A 14 13.35 -43.79 -7.26
C PRO A 14 12.97 -42.33 -7.56
N LEU A 15 13.00 -41.94 -8.83
CA LEU A 15 12.65 -40.57 -9.26
C LEU A 15 11.22 -40.16 -8.87
N GLN A 16 10.24 -41.08 -9.00
CA GLN A 16 8.86 -40.76 -8.65
C GLN A 16 8.66 -40.57 -7.15
N GLN A 17 9.45 -41.27 -6.32
CA GLN A 17 9.40 -41.12 -4.86
C GLN A 17 10.01 -39.79 -4.43
N ASP A 18 11.15 -39.42 -5.00
CA ASP A 18 11.82 -38.16 -4.66
C ASP A 18 11.07 -36.94 -5.19
N LEU A 19 10.50 -37.03 -6.40
CA LEU A 19 9.67 -35.96 -6.95
C LEU A 19 8.46 -35.66 -6.05
N LYS A 20 7.76 -36.68 -5.54
CA LYS A 20 6.63 -36.48 -4.63
C LYS A 20 7.05 -35.75 -3.35
N LYS A 21 8.22 -36.08 -2.78
CA LYS A 21 8.74 -35.39 -1.59
C LYS A 21 9.09 -33.93 -1.90
N HIS A 22 9.81 -33.67 -2.99
CA HIS A 22 10.21 -32.31 -3.32
C HIS A 22 9.03 -31.42 -3.70
N VAL A 23 8.02 -31.95 -4.39
CA VAL A 23 6.81 -31.20 -4.74
C VAL A 23 6.03 -30.81 -3.49
N THR A 24 5.86 -31.71 -2.51
CA THR A 24 5.16 -31.37 -1.27
C THR A 24 5.93 -30.34 -0.44
N ILE A 25 7.26 -30.47 -0.35
CA ILE A 25 8.12 -29.50 0.34
C ILE A 25 8.08 -28.15 -0.36
N ALA A 26 8.18 -28.12 -1.69
CA ALA A 26 8.14 -26.89 -2.47
C ALA A 26 6.79 -26.17 -2.31
N PHE A 27 5.68 -26.91 -2.30
CA PHE A 27 4.36 -26.33 -2.07
C PHE A 27 4.20 -25.77 -0.65
N ALA A 28 4.71 -26.48 0.36
CA ALA A 28 4.70 -25.98 1.73
C ALA A 28 5.54 -24.70 1.87
N LEU A 29 6.74 -24.69 1.29
CA LEU A 29 7.63 -23.52 1.32
C LEU A 29 7.04 -22.33 0.55
N SER A 30 6.41 -22.55 -0.59
CA SER A 30 5.79 -21.46 -1.35
C SER A 30 4.61 -20.84 -0.61
N ALA A 31 3.78 -21.65 0.04
CA ALA A 31 2.68 -21.16 0.89
C ALA A 31 3.21 -20.32 2.07
N VAL A 32 4.26 -20.80 2.74
CA VAL A 32 4.90 -20.06 3.84
C VAL A 32 5.49 -18.74 3.35
N ALA A 33 6.20 -18.76 2.22
CA ALA A 33 6.78 -17.55 1.63
C ALA A 33 5.70 -16.52 1.26
N ALA A 34 4.57 -16.98 0.69
CA ALA A 34 3.45 -16.10 0.34
C ALA A 34 2.83 -15.44 1.58
N VAL A 35 2.61 -16.22 2.65
CA VAL A 35 2.09 -15.68 3.92
C VAL A 35 3.09 -14.70 4.55
N ALA A 36 4.38 -15.05 4.56
CA ALA A 36 5.44 -14.19 5.08
C ALA A 36 5.46 -12.85 4.33
N TRP A 37 5.40 -12.87 3.01
CA TRP A 37 5.37 -11.64 2.21
C TRP A 37 4.13 -10.79 2.49
N LYS A 38 2.96 -11.43 2.60
CA LYS A 38 1.70 -10.74 2.88
C LYS A 38 1.75 -10.02 4.25
N VAL A 39 2.22 -10.71 5.29
CA VAL A 39 2.26 -10.17 6.66
C VAL A 39 3.39 -9.15 6.84
N LEU A 40 4.57 -9.41 6.30
CA LEU A 40 5.75 -8.56 6.55
C LEU A 40 5.84 -7.36 5.61
N VAL A 41 5.23 -7.43 4.42
CA VAL A 41 5.36 -6.38 3.41
C VAL A 41 4.02 -5.78 3.02
N ALA A 42 3.06 -6.60 2.59
CA ALA A 42 1.82 -6.09 2.02
C ALA A 42 0.93 -5.41 3.07
N ASP A 43 0.67 -6.07 4.19
CA ASP A 43 -0.18 -5.58 5.27
C ASP A 43 0.38 -4.31 5.94
N PRO A 44 1.67 -4.21 6.32
CA PRO A 44 2.21 -2.97 6.91
C PRO A 44 2.24 -1.82 5.92
N ARG A 45 2.44 -2.09 4.62
CA ARG A 45 2.32 -1.05 3.58
C ARG A 45 0.90 -0.49 3.57
N LYS A 46 -0.12 -1.34 3.48
CA LYS A 46 -1.54 -0.92 3.51
C LYS A 46 -1.85 -0.13 4.78
N LYS A 47 -1.40 -0.61 5.94
CA LYS A 47 -1.60 0.06 7.23
C LYS A 47 -0.97 1.46 7.26
N LYS A 48 0.25 1.64 6.75
CA LYS A 48 0.90 2.97 6.66
C LYS A 48 0.12 3.95 5.81
N TYR A 49 -0.39 3.53 4.65
CA TYR A 49 -1.25 4.40 3.82
C TYR A 49 -2.54 4.77 4.56
N GLN A 50 -3.19 3.81 5.22
CA GLN A 50 -4.39 4.09 6.01
C GLN A 50 -4.11 5.06 7.16
N GLU A 51 -3.01 4.87 7.89
CA GLU A 51 -2.60 5.76 8.98
C GLU A 51 -2.29 7.18 8.51
N PHE A 52 -1.64 7.30 7.34
CA PHE A 52 -1.40 8.60 6.71
C PHE A 52 -2.73 9.34 6.46
N TYR A 53 -3.68 8.71 5.76
CA TYR A 53 -4.94 9.36 5.40
C TYR A 53 -5.90 9.60 6.58
N LYS A 54 -5.77 8.89 7.70
CA LYS A 54 -6.61 9.12 8.90
C LYS A 54 -6.45 10.52 9.48
N THR A 55 -5.28 11.13 9.33
CA THR A 55 -4.94 12.44 9.92
C THR A 55 -4.46 13.44 8.86
N TYR A 56 -4.66 13.10 7.59
CA TYR A 56 -4.21 13.92 6.47
C TYR A 56 -5.13 15.12 6.30
N ASP A 57 -4.55 16.31 6.44
CA ASP A 57 -5.19 17.60 6.18
C ASP A 57 -4.54 18.18 4.91
N GLU A 58 -5.32 18.15 3.83
CA GLU A 58 -4.91 18.60 2.49
C GLU A 58 -4.52 20.07 2.49
N GLU A 59 -5.29 20.93 3.13
CA GLU A 59 -5.03 22.37 3.14
C GLU A 59 -3.76 22.70 3.91
N ARG A 60 -3.54 22.05 5.05
CA ARG A 60 -2.34 22.29 5.85
C ARG A 60 -1.08 21.85 5.13
N GLN A 61 -1.12 20.71 4.45
CA GLN A 61 0.03 20.24 3.66
C GLN A 61 0.25 21.10 2.42
N PHE A 62 -0.82 21.52 1.77
CA PHE A 62 -0.75 22.46 0.66
C PHE A 62 -0.12 23.79 1.07
N LYS A 63 -0.59 24.41 2.17
CA LYS A 63 -0.02 25.67 2.71
C LYS A 63 1.48 25.53 2.99
N ARG A 64 1.91 24.41 3.60
CA ARG A 64 3.33 24.11 3.81
C ARG A 64 4.13 24.02 2.50
N MET A 65 3.57 23.40 1.46
CA MET A 65 4.23 23.26 0.15
C MET A 65 4.28 24.59 -0.61
N VAL A 66 3.23 25.42 -0.49
CA VAL A 66 3.19 26.79 -1.01
C VAL A 66 4.23 27.67 -0.33
N GLU A 67 4.32 27.61 1.00
CA GLU A 67 5.34 28.32 1.80
C GLU A 67 6.76 27.88 1.43
N ALA A 68 6.94 26.59 1.13
CA ALA A 68 8.21 26.04 0.67
C ALA A 68 8.54 26.40 -0.80
N GLY A 69 7.65 27.07 -1.53
CA GLY A 69 7.88 27.50 -2.91
C GLY A 69 7.91 26.36 -3.93
N VAL A 70 7.24 25.24 -3.64
CA VAL A 70 7.21 24.06 -4.54
C VAL A 70 6.35 24.30 -5.79
N PHE A 71 5.38 25.20 -5.71
CA PHE A 71 4.43 25.45 -6.78
C PHE A 71 4.78 26.73 -7.57
N ASP A 72 4.85 26.60 -8.90
CA ASP A 72 4.95 27.76 -9.80
C ASP A 72 3.60 28.50 -9.96
N SER A 73 2.50 27.76 -9.82
CA SER A 73 1.14 28.28 -10.00
C SER A 73 0.63 29.08 -8.79
N VAL A 74 1.18 28.84 -7.61
CA VAL A 74 0.72 29.46 -6.36
C VAL A 74 1.92 29.99 -5.60
N LYS A 75 2.04 31.32 -5.53
CA LYS A 75 3.14 31.97 -4.82
C LYS A 75 2.92 31.89 -3.31
N PRO A 76 3.98 31.67 -2.50
CA PRO A 76 3.94 31.91 -1.07
C PRO A 76 3.49 33.36 -0.82
N ASN A 77 2.40 33.54 -0.07
CA ASN A 77 1.74 34.83 0.15
C ASN A 77 1.15 35.51 -1.11
N ALA A 78 0.67 34.75 -2.09
CA ALA A 78 -0.15 35.32 -3.15
C ALA A 78 -1.38 36.03 -2.53
N GLU A 79 -1.41 37.37 -2.58
CA GLU A 79 -2.61 38.13 -2.23
C GLU A 79 -3.78 37.57 -3.03
N LYS A 80 -4.90 37.27 -2.35
CA LYS A 80 -6.14 36.86 -3.02
C LYS A 80 -6.40 37.89 -4.13
N SER A 81 -6.48 37.43 -5.38
CA SER A 81 -6.74 38.32 -6.51
C SER A 81 -8.02 39.12 -6.25
N GLU A 82 -8.03 40.40 -6.59
CA GLU A 82 -9.10 41.34 -6.23
C GLU A 82 -10.51 40.83 -6.60
N TRP A 83 -10.62 40.09 -7.70
CA TRP A 83 -11.90 39.51 -8.13
C TRP A 83 -12.44 38.43 -7.18
N ILE A 84 -11.57 37.61 -6.56
CA ILE A 84 -11.98 36.59 -5.57
C ILE A 84 -12.47 37.26 -4.30
N ALA A 85 -11.76 38.30 -3.85
CA ALA A 85 -12.12 39.04 -2.65
C ALA A 85 -13.46 39.79 -2.80
N ASN A 86 -13.74 40.33 -3.99
CA ASN A 86 -15.03 40.93 -4.29
C ASN A 86 -16.14 39.89 -4.45
N TYR A 87 -15.88 38.75 -5.09
CA TYR A 87 -16.85 37.66 -5.25
C TYR A 87 -17.28 37.06 -3.90
N GLU A 88 -16.34 36.81 -2.98
CA GLU A 88 -16.66 36.34 -1.62
C GLU A 88 -17.59 37.32 -0.89
N LYS A 89 -17.34 38.63 -0.98
CA LYS A 89 -18.22 39.66 -0.39
C LYS A 89 -19.62 39.64 -0.99
N GLU A 90 -19.74 39.54 -2.32
CA GLU A 90 -21.04 39.48 -2.99
C GLU A 90 -21.83 38.23 -2.58
N VAL A 91 -21.16 37.09 -2.48
CA VAL A 91 -21.77 35.82 -2.03
C VAL A 91 -22.20 35.90 -0.57
N ASP A 92 -21.37 36.43 0.33
CA ASP A 92 -21.71 36.58 1.74
C ASP A 92 -22.91 37.51 1.94
N GLN A 93 -22.97 38.60 1.17
CA GLN A 93 -24.13 39.50 1.15
C GLN A 93 -25.38 38.78 0.63
N ALA A 94 -25.27 37.99 -0.43
CA ALA A 94 -26.38 37.22 -0.98
C ALA A 94 -26.87 36.14 0.01
N ILE A 95 -25.96 35.42 0.69
CA ILE A 95 -26.30 34.42 1.71
C ILE A 95 -26.96 35.09 2.92
N ALA A 96 -26.46 36.25 3.37
CA ALA A 96 -27.05 37.01 4.46
C ALA A 96 -28.44 37.56 4.12
N ALA A 97 -28.67 37.95 2.86
CA ALA A 97 -29.98 38.36 2.37
C ALA A 97 -30.96 37.16 2.27
N LEU A 98 -30.45 35.96 1.98
CA LEU A 98 -31.25 34.73 1.85
C LEU A 98 -31.55 34.07 3.21
N LYS A 99 -30.75 34.38 4.25
CA LYS A 99 -30.96 33.97 5.65
C LYS A 99 -31.79 34.98 6.47
N LYS A 100 -32.25 36.07 5.86
CA LYS A 100 -33.16 37.07 6.45
C LYS A 100 -34.60 36.76 6.09
#